data_AF-A0ABD3V1Z1-F1
#
_entry.id   AF-A0ABD3V1Z1-F1
#
_cell.length_a   1.000
_cell.length_b   1.000
_cell.length_c   1.000
_cell.angle_alpha   90.00
_cell.angle_beta   90.00
_cell.angle_gamma   90.00
#
_symmetry.space_group_name_H-M   'P 1'
#
loop_
_entity.id
_entity.type
_entity.pdbx_description
1 polymer ?
#
loop_
_entity_poly.entity_id
_entity_poly.type
_entity_poly.pdbx_seq_one_letter_code
_entity_poly.pdbx_strand_id
1 'polypeptide(L)'
;QIIPSEVLNMDPRYIEMYRKALRNGKEKVFNIRIMVVGPYDVGKTTLTKRLLGKDVNICDRQSTEGIDIQTECCKVSLSTREWITQEQ
;
A
#
# COMPACT_ATOMS: atom_id res chain seq x y z
N GLN A 1 12.28 -13.68 19.14
CA GLN A 1 11.73 -13.04 17.93
C GLN A 1 10.45 -13.77 17.56
N ILE A 2 9.32 -13.07 17.53
CA ILE A 2 7.99 -13.68 17.40
C ILE A 2 7.66 -13.76 15.91
N ILE A 3 7.34 -14.95 15.42
CA ILE A 3 6.89 -15.17 14.05
C ILE A 3 5.47 -14.57 13.93
N PRO A 4 5.17 -13.74 12.92
CA PRO A 4 3.84 -13.16 12.73
C PRO A 4 2.75 -14.24 12.60
N SER A 5 1.54 -13.94 13.04
CA SER A 5 0.41 -14.89 13.00
C SER A 5 0.06 -15.30 11.57
N GLU A 6 0.27 -14.41 10.60
CA GLU A 6 0.09 -14.68 9.18
C GLU A 6 0.98 -15.82 8.71
N VAL A 7 2.22 -15.90 9.21
CA VAL A 7 3.17 -16.97 8.88
C VAL A 7 2.87 -18.23 9.69
N LEU A 8 2.42 -18.11 10.95
CA LEU A 8 2.07 -19.26 11.79
C LEU A 8 0.88 -20.05 11.25
N ASN A 9 -0.04 -19.40 10.54
CA ASN A 9 -1.20 -20.03 9.91
C ASN A 9 -0.89 -20.65 8.54
N MET A 10 0.36 -20.54 8.04
CA MET A 10 0.78 -21.16 6.80
C MET A 10 1.24 -22.60 7.01
N ASP A 11 1.44 -23.32 5.91
CA ASP A 11 2.05 -24.65 5.91
C ASP A 11 3.41 -24.63 6.67
N PRO A 12 3.72 -25.67 7.48
CA PRO A 12 4.94 -25.73 8.29
C PRO A 12 6.24 -25.48 7.51
N ARG A 13 6.28 -25.76 6.21
CA ARG A 13 7.43 -25.47 5.33
C ARG A 13 7.72 -23.97 5.27
N TYR A 14 6.69 -23.11 5.22
CA TYR A 14 6.87 -21.65 5.18
C TYR A 14 7.35 -21.09 6.52
N ILE A 15 6.93 -21.70 7.64
CA ILE A 15 7.42 -21.33 8.97
C ILE A 15 8.93 -21.59 9.06
N GLU A 16 9.41 -22.74 8.55
CA GLU A 16 10.84 -23.06 8.55
C GLU A 16 11.63 -22.17 7.58
N MET A 17 11.08 -21.85 6.40
CA MET A 17 11.68 -20.87 5.48
C MET A 17 11.79 -19.49 6.14
N TYR A 18 10.76 -19.04 6.85
CA TYR A 18 10.77 -17.76 7.57
C TYR A 18 11.84 -17.77 8.66
N ARG A 19 11.95 -18.83 9.46
CA ARG A 19 13.02 -18.99 10.46
C ARG A 19 14.42 -18.97 9.84
N LYS A 20 14.61 -19.59 8.67
CA LYS A 20 15.88 -19.51 7.92
C LYS A 20 16.16 -18.09 7.46
N ALA A 21 15.17 -17.38 6.92
CA ALA A 21 15.33 -15.98 6.52
C ALA A 21 15.70 -15.07 7.71
N LEU A 22 15.09 -15.28 8.88
CA LEU A 22 15.42 -14.54 10.11
C LEU A 22 16.87 -14.76 10.59
N ARG A 23 17.48 -15.92 10.32
CA ARG A 23 18.89 -16.19 10.61
C ARG A 23 19.83 -15.43 9.68
N ASN A 24 19.42 -15.26 8.42
CA ASN A 24 20.24 -14.65 7.38
C ASN A 24 20.21 -13.12 7.42
N GLY A 25 19.25 -12.51 8.11
CA GLY A 25 19.24 -11.06 8.31
C GLY A 25 17.87 -10.48 8.66
N LYS A 26 17.76 -9.17 8.45
CA LYS A 26 16.55 -8.38 8.66
C LYS A 26 16.25 -7.63 7.37
N GLU A 27 15.00 -7.63 6.96
CA GLU A 27 14.53 -6.85 5.83
C GLU A 27 13.52 -5.82 6.32
N LYS A 28 13.65 -4.56 5.88
CA LYS A 28 12.66 -3.53 6.18
C LYS A 28 11.58 -3.59 5.10
N VAL A 29 10.35 -3.87 5.50
CA VAL A 29 9.19 -3.88 4.59
C VAL A 29 8.46 -2.55 4.73
N PHE A 30 8.48 -1.74 3.67
CA PHE A 30 7.76 -0.46 3.59
C PHE A 30 6.58 -0.61 2.65
N ASN A 31 5.56 -1.34 3.08
CA ASN A 31 4.33 -1.56 2.32
C ASN A 31 3.12 -1.22 3.20
N ILE A 32 2.16 -0.49 2.64
CA ILE A 32 0.90 -0.16 3.28
C ILE A 32 -0.25 -0.41 2.30
N ARG A 33 -1.32 -1.02 2.81
CA ARG A 33 -2.58 -1.16 2.07
C ARG A 33 -3.61 -0.20 2.67
N ILE A 34 -4.12 0.71 1.84
CA ILE A 34 -5.13 1.68 2.23
C ILE A 34 -6.44 1.31 1.52
N MET A 35 -7.54 1.19 2.28
CA MET A 35 -8.88 1.00 1.74
C MET A 35 -9.69 2.28 1.89
N VAL A 36 -10.24 2.78 0.77
CA VAL A 36 -11.12 3.96 0.76
C VAL A 36 -12.55 3.48 0.59
N VAL A 37 -13.35 3.58 1.66
CA VAL A 37 -14.72 3.06 1.73
C VAL A 37 -15.70 4.16 2.08
N GLY A 38 -16.96 3.98 1.68
CA GLY A 38 -18.02 4.96 1.88
C GLY A 38 -19.15 4.80 0.86
N PRO A 39 -20.29 5.49 1.06
CA PRO A 39 -21.49 5.35 0.22
C PRO A 39 -21.22 5.61 -1.28
N TYR A 40 -22.17 5.21 -2.13
CA TYR A 40 -22.09 5.47 -3.57
C TYR A 40 -21.92 6.98 -3.85
N ASP A 41 -21.08 7.32 -4.81
CA ASP A 41 -20.82 8.69 -5.30
C ASP A 41 -20.36 9.75 -4.28
N VAL A 42 -19.79 9.36 -3.14
CA VAL A 42 -19.22 10.32 -2.16
C VAL A 42 -17.82 10.84 -2.51
N GLY A 43 -17.33 10.56 -3.72
CA GLY A 43 -16.02 11.05 -4.18
C GLY A 43 -14.81 10.22 -3.76
N LYS A 44 -14.99 8.95 -3.35
CA LYS A 44 -13.88 8.03 -3.00
C LYS A 44 -12.80 7.98 -4.08
N THR A 45 -13.21 7.78 -5.32
CA THR A 45 -12.34 7.70 -6.50
C THR A 45 -11.62 9.02 -6.75
N THR A 46 -12.33 10.15 -6.58
CA THR A 46 -11.74 11.48 -6.70
C THR A 46 -10.68 11.72 -5.64
N LEU A 47 -10.95 11.36 -4.38
CA LEU A 47 -10.00 11.47 -3.28
C LEU A 47 -8.75 10.61 -3.54
N THR A 48 -8.92 9.34 -3.89
CA THR A 48 -7.81 8.44 -4.18
C THR A 48 -6.95 8.99 -5.34
N LYS A 49 -7.56 9.38 -6.46
CA LYS A 49 -6.79 9.93 -7.61
C LYS A 49 -6.01 11.19 -7.24
N ARG A 50 -6.60 12.11 -6.46
CA ARG A 50 -5.90 13.32 -5.99
C ARG A 50 -4.75 13.01 -5.04
N LEU A 51 -4.91 12.07 -4.12
CA LEU A 51 -3.82 11.64 -3.22
C LEU A 51 -2.63 11.05 -3.99
N LEU A 52 -2.90 10.45 -5.15
CA LEU A 52 -1.88 9.91 -6.04
C LEU A 52 -1.33 10.96 -7.03
N GLY A 53 -1.73 12.23 -6.92
CA GLY A 53 -1.31 13.30 -7.83
C GLY A 53 -1.82 13.13 -9.26
N LYS A 54 -2.84 12.29 -9.49
CA LYS A 54 -3.44 12.09 -10.82
C LYS A 54 -4.43 13.21 -11.12
N ASP A 55 -4.44 13.66 -12.37
CA ASP A 55 -5.44 14.63 -12.83
C ASP A 55 -6.85 14.06 -12.69
N VAL A 56 -7.76 14.91 -12.20
CA VAL A 56 -9.17 14.56 -12.06
C VAL A 56 -10.00 15.56 -12.84
N ASN A 57 -10.48 15.12 -14.00
CA ASN A 57 -11.57 15.80 -14.69
C ASN A 57 -12.86 15.55 -13.89
N ILE A 58 -13.42 16.62 -13.33
CA ILE A 58 -14.62 16.57 -12.48
C ILE A 58 -15.89 16.43 -13.31
N CYS A 59 -15.89 16.95 -14.55
CA CYS A 59 -17.05 16.98 -15.43
C CYS A 59 -17.40 15.60 -15.99
N ASP A 60 -16.38 14.78 -16.27
CA ASP A 60 -16.54 13.47 -16.92
C ASP A 60 -16.41 12.29 -15.95
N ARG A 61 -16.46 12.54 -14.64
CA ARG A 61 -16.24 11.48 -13.65
C ARG A 61 -17.46 10.56 -13.54
N GLN A 62 -17.20 9.27 -13.65
CA GLN A 62 -18.18 8.23 -13.35
C GLN A 62 -17.85 7.59 -12.00
N SER A 63 -18.89 7.09 -11.32
CA SER A 63 -18.70 6.29 -10.11
C SER A 63 -17.92 5.03 -10.43
N THR A 64 -17.11 4.57 -9.47
CA THR A 64 -16.39 3.30 -9.61
C THR A 64 -17.38 2.16 -9.50
N GLU A 65 -17.54 1.42 -10.60
CA GLU A 65 -18.22 0.13 -10.61
C GLU A 65 -17.22 -0.98 -10.23
N GLY A 66 -17.55 -1.77 -9.23
CA GLY A 66 -16.68 -2.86 -8.75
C GLY A 66 -15.50 -2.40 -7.89
N ILE A 67 -14.34 -3.05 -8.06
CA ILE A 67 -13.13 -2.84 -7.24
C ILE A 67 -12.06 -2.15 -8.08
N ASP A 68 -11.56 -1.01 -7.61
CA ASP A 68 -10.40 -0.32 -8.19
C ASP A 68 -9.18 -0.48 -7.27
N ILE A 69 -8.09 -1.03 -7.81
CA ILE A 69 -6.84 -1.25 -7.08
C ILE A 69 -5.75 -0.39 -7.71
N GLN A 70 -5.26 0.58 -6.94
CA GLN A 70 -4.14 1.43 -7.32
C GLN A 70 -2.90 1.00 -6.52
N THR A 71 -1.79 0.77 -7.21
CA THR A 71 -0.50 0.43 -6.58
C THR A 71 0.50 1.51 -6.95
N GLU A 72 0.96 2.27 -5.96
CA GLU A 72 1.89 3.38 -6.17
C GLU A 72 3.06 3.26 -5.20
N CYS A 73 4.25 3.64 -5.68
CA CYS A 73 5.45 3.71 -4.88
C CYS A 73 5.76 5.16 -4.56
N CYS A 74 6.09 5.42 -3.31
CA CYS A 74 6.48 6.75 -2.85
C CYS A 74 7.81 6.67 -2.12
N LYS A 75 8.61 7.75 -2.22
CA LYS A 75 9.89 7.87 -1.54
C LYS A 75 9.78 8.91 -0.43
N VAL A 76 10.15 8.52 0.77
CA VAL A 76 10.18 9.39 1.95
C VAL A 76 11.58 9.36 2.53
N SER A 77 12.11 10.55 2.81
CA SER A 77 13.32 10.70 3.61
C SER A 77 12.99 10.39 5.06
N LEU A 78 13.57 9.33 5.62
CA LEU A 78 13.33 8.98 7.03
C LEU A 78 14.02 9.93 8.02
N SER A 79 15.06 10.65 7.58
CA SER A 79 15.76 11.64 8.41
C SER A 79 14.99 12.97 8.49
N THR A 80 14.46 13.45 7.36
CA THR A 80 13.76 14.75 7.30
C THR A 80 12.24 14.61 7.43
N ARG A 81 11.70 13.39 7.24
CA ARG A 81 10.25 13.08 7.20
C ARG A 81 9.52 13.77 6.07
N GLU A 82 10.22 14.07 4.98
CA GLU A 82 9.68 14.74 3.80
C GLU A 82 9.54 13.77 2.62
N TRP A 83 8.58 14.07 1.75
CA TRP A 83 8.40 13.37 0.48
C TRP A 83 9.52 13.76 -0.48
N ILE A 84 10.17 12.76 -1.09
CA ILE A 84 11.11 12.99 -2.19
C ILE A 84 10.29 13.03 -3.46
N THR A 85 9.94 14.24 -3.90
CA THR A 85 9.34 14.47 -5.21
C THR A 85 10.35 14.14 -6.29
N GLN A 86 9.97 13.28 -7.24
CA GLN A 86 10.75 13.16 -8.47
C GLN A 86 10.48 14.43 -9.28
N GLU A 87 11.47 15.30 -9.45
CA GLU A 87 11.44 16.28 -10.53
C GLU A 87 11.28 15.50 -11.85
N GLN A 88 10.30 15.90 -12.66
CA GLN A 88 10.07 15.35 -14.00
C GLN A 88 11.20 15.70 -14.95
#